data_AF-A0A521EBI8-F1
#
_entry.id   AF-A0A521EBI8-F1
#
_cell.length_a   1.000
_cell.length_b   1.000
_cell.length_c   1.000
_cell.angle_alpha   90.00
_cell.angle_beta   90.00
_cell.angle_gamma   90.00
#
_symmetry.space_group_name_H-M   'P 1'
#
loop_
_entity.id
_entity.type
_entity.pdbx_description
1 polymer ?
#
loop_
_entity_poly.entity_id
_entity_poly.type
_entity_poly.pdbx_seq_one_letter_code
_entity_poly.pdbx_strand_id
1 'polypeptide(L)'
;MSKAEQIIKNISDKIDDLTTLKIQTLMGTLVTNDDGTTVSFKPNNEVKGMISHIDLVDGDIQTDLSEEFYQKYPELVQFHQSREARGSEIIENNIQTLKTIIDVLFDLKDKIG
;
A
#
# COMPACT_ATOMS: atom_id res chain seq x y z
N MET A 1 -20.03 22.43 8.37
CA MET A 1 -20.04 21.06 7.83
C MET A 1 -20.68 20.14 8.84
N SER A 2 -21.64 19.32 8.42
CA SER A 2 -22.25 18.30 9.27
C SER A 2 -21.27 17.15 9.53
N LYS A 3 -21.46 16.37 10.61
CA LYS A 3 -20.65 15.16 10.88
C LYS A 3 -20.72 14.16 9.71
N ALA A 4 -21.86 14.08 9.03
CA ALA A 4 -22.03 13.23 7.85
C ALA A 4 -21.13 13.68 6.68
N GLU A 5 -21.04 14.99 6.43
CA GLU A 5 -20.15 15.53 5.39
C GLU A 5 -18.67 15.28 5.68
N GLN A 6 -18.25 15.37 6.96
CA GLN A 6 -16.88 15.02 7.35
C GLN A 6 -16.57 13.54 7.15
N ILE A 7 -17.51 12.65 7.46
CA ILE A 7 -17.33 11.21 7.26
C ILE A 7 -17.25 10.89 5.76
N ILE A 8 -18.14 11.47 4.94
CA ILE A 8 -18.12 11.29 3.48
C ILE A 8 -16.79 11.78 2.89
N LYS A 9 -16.33 12.96 3.30
CA LYS A 9 -15.05 13.49 2.82
C LYS A 9 -13.88 12.58 3.20
N ASN A 10 -13.79 12.16 4.46
CA ASN A 10 -12.71 11.28 4.92
C ASN A 10 -12.73 9.91 4.23
N ILE A 11 -13.90 9.42 3.82
CA ILE A 11 -14.01 8.19 3.03
C ILE A 11 -13.55 8.43 1.60
N SER A 12 -13.98 9.54 0.97
CA SER A 12 -13.54 9.90 -0.38
C SER A 12 -12.02 10.04 -0.45
N ASP A 13 -11.42 10.77 0.48
CA ASP A 13 -9.96 10.97 0.55
C ASP A 13 -9.21 9.63 0.75
N LYS A 14 -9.83 8.66 1.44
CA LYS A 14 -9.25 7.32 1.65
C LYS A 14 -9.50 6.35 0.51
N ILE A 15 -10.52 6.56 -0.32
CA ILE A 15 -10.79 5.72 -1.49
C ILE A 15 -9.66 5.87 -2.51
N ASP A 16 -9.19 7.11 -2.74
CA ASP A 16 -8.06 7.39 -3.65
C ASP A 16 -6.77 6.69 -3.19
N ASP A 17 -6.53 6.64 -1.87
CA ASP A 17 -5.41 5.89 -1.29
C ASP A 17 -5.60 4.36 -1.40
N LEU A 18 -6.84 3.87 -1.54
CA LEU A 18 -7.16 2.44 -1.65
C LEU A 18 -7.12 1.95 -3.09
N THR A 19 -7.16 2.86 -4.06
CA THR A 19 -6.96 2.57 -5.48
C THR A 19 -5.48 2.63 -5.91
N THR A 20 -4.57 2.91 -4.98
CA THR A 20 -3.12 2.80 -5.21
C THR A 20 -2.51 1.76 -4.30
N LEU A 21 -1.77 0.79 -4.85
CA LEU A 21 -0.96 -0.13 -4.05
C LEU A 21 0.52 0.16 -4.25
N LYS A 22 1.22 0.34 -3.13
CA LYS A 22 2.66 0.46 -3.09
C LYS A 22 3.29 -0.79 -2.47
N ILE A 23 4.13 -1.47 -3.25
CA ILE A 23 4.91 -2.62 -2.78
C ILE A 23 6.38 -2.22 -2.75
N GLN A 24 7.06 -2.49 -1.64
CA GLN A 24 8.49 -2.21 -1.50
C GLN A 24 9.21 -3.46 -1.02
N THR A 25 10.30 -3.82 -1.71
CA THR A 25 11.23 -4.84 -1.26
C THR A 25 12.61 -4.21 -1.21
N LEU A 26 13.06 -3.92 0.00
CA LEU A 26 14.29 -3.17 0.26
C LEU A 26 15.30 -4.06 0.97
N MET A 27 16.57 -3.89 0.64
CA MET A 27 17.70 -4.51 1.33
C MET A 27 18.70 -3.43 1.73
N GLY A 28 19.21 -3.56 2.94
CA GLY A 28 20.23 -2.70 3.49
C GLY A 28 20.73 -3.26 4.82
N THR A 29 21.79 -2.66 5.34
CA THR A 29 22.29 -3.01 6.68
C THR A 29 21.32 -2.48 7.73
N LEU A 30 20.89 -3.37 8.63
CA LEU A 30 20.06 -3.01 9.77
C LEU A 30 20.95 -2.62 10.97
N VAL A 31 20.49 -1.65 11.74
CA VAL A 31 21.03 -1.29 13.05
C VAL A 31 19.90 -1.37 14.07
N THR A 32 20.19 -1.92 15.24
CA THR A 32 19.28 -1.86 16.38
C THR A 32 19.29 -0.43 16.92
N ASN A 33 18.12 0.16 17.09
CA ASN A 33 17.99 1.49 17.69
C ASN A 33 18.29 1.43 19.19
N ASP A 34 18.50 2.60 19.80
CA ASP A 34 18.88 2.73 21.22
C ASP A 34 17.85 2.13 22.20
N ASP A 35 16.62 1.87 21.74
CA ASP A 35 15.57 1.20 22.50
C ASP A 35 15.72 -0.34 22.59
N GLY A 36 16.72 -0.91 21.89
CA GLY A 36 17.04 -2.33 21.88
C GLY A 36 15.99 -3.26 21.25
N THR A 37 14.87 -2.71 20.75
CA THR A 37 13.70 -3.48 20.30
C THR A 37 13.27 -3.14 18.87
N THR A 38 13.68 -1.98 18.36
CA THR A 38 13.41 -1.59 16.98
C THR A 38 14.68 -1.66 16.15
N VAL A 39 14.52 -2.08 14.89
CA VAL A 39 15.59 -2.16 13.90
C VAL A 39 15.29 -1.17 12.78
N SER A 40 16.28 -0.34 12.44
CA SER A 40 16.21 0.63 11.35
C SER A 40 17.28 0.31 10.31
N PHE A 41 17.11 0.83 9.09
CA PHE A 41 18.24 0.89 8.16
C PHE A 41 19.32 1.81 8.73
N LYS A 42 20.57 1.39 8.60
CA LYS A 42 21.73 2.20 8.99
C LYS A 42 21.66 3.55 8.24
N PRO A 43 21.79 4.69 8.94
CA PRO A 43 21.86 6.00 8.30
C PRO A 43 23.01 6.07 7.29
N ASN A 44 22.84 6.83 6.20
CA ASN A 44 23.80 7.00 5.10
C ASN A 44 24.22 5.71 4.39
N ASN A 45 23.44 4.64 4.49
CA ASN A 45 23.70 3.42 3.75
C ASN A 45 22.87 3.37 2.46
N GLU A 46 23.45 2.83 1.40
CA GLU A 46 22.74 2.66 0.15
C GLU A 46 21.68 1.56 0.32
N VAL A 47 20.41 1.95 0.39
CA VAL A 47 19.29 1.02 0.40
C VAL A 47 18.98 0.66 -1.05
N LYS A 48 19.19 -0.60 -1.41
CA LYS A 48 18.88 -1.12 -2.74
C LYS A 48 17.57 -1.88 -2.67
N GLY A 49 16.79 -1.86 -3.75
CA GLY A 49 15.52 -2.54 -3.72
C GLY A 49 14.69 -2.37 -4.97
N MET A 50 13.46 -2.82 -4.82
CA MET A 50 12.39 -2.76 -5.79
C MET A 50 11.22 -2.00 -5.18
N ILE A 51 10.67 -1.07 -5.93
CA ILE A 51 9.48 -0.33 -5.55
C ILE A 51 8.50 -0.41 -6.70
N SER A 52 7.30 -0.89 -6.40
CA SER A 52 6.22 -0.93 -7.36
C SER A 52 5.07 -0.07 -6.91
N HIS A 53 4.55 0.72 -7.85
CA HIS A 53 3.32 1.46 -7.74
C HIS A 53 2.33 0.85 -8.73
N ILE A 54 1.17 0.49 -8.21
CA ILE A 54 0.10 -0.12 -8.98
C ILE A 54 -1.09 0.82 -8.87
N ASP A 55 -1.49 1.42 -9.98
CA ASP A 55 -2.79 2.06 -10.14
C ASP A 55 -3.82 0.96 -10.43
N LEU A 56 -4.83 0.88 -9.60
CA LEU A 56 -5.78 -0.22 -9.60
C LEU A 56 -7.06 0.11 -10.35
N VAL A 57 -7.24 1.39 -10.71
CA VAL A 57 -8.34 1.84 -11.56
C VAL A 57 -7.95 1.63 -13.02
N ASP A 58 -6.76 2.12 -13.38
CA ASP A 58 -6.28 2.08 -14.75
C ASP A 58 -5.50 0.78 -15.04
N GLY A 59 -5.08 0.06 -13.99
CA GLY A 59 -4.35 -1.21 -14.10
C GLY A 59 -2.86 -1.01 -14.41
N ASP A 60 -2.37 0.23 -14.34
CA ASP A 60 -0.99 0.57 -14.62
C ASP A 60 -0.07 0.09 -13.49
N ILE A 61 1.02 -0.57 -13.87
CA ILE A 61 2.05 -1.04 -12.95
C ILE A 61 3.37 -0.41 -13.34
N GLN A 62 3.95 0.37 -12.42
CA GLN A 62 5.31 0.87 -12.54
C GLN A 62 6.19 0.22 -11.48
N THR A 63 7.25 -0.46 -11.90
CA THR A 63 8.25 -1.09 -11.03
C THR A 63 9.62 -0.47 -11.27
N ASP A 64 10.17 0.17 -10.24
CA ASP A 64 11.52 0.71 -10.24
C ASP A 64 12.47 -0.26 -9.52
N LEU A 65 13.57 -0.62 -10.18
CA LEU A 65 14.54 -1.61 -9.69
C LEU A 65 15.96 -1.21 -10.10
N SER A 66 16.93 -1.33 -9.18
CA SER A 66 18.33 -1.19 -9.55
C SER A 66 18.88 -2.47 -10.20
N GLU A 67 19.67 -2.30 -11.26
CA GLU A 67 20.25 -3.42 -12.03
C GLU A 67 21.07 -4.38 -11.13
N GLU A 68 21.85 -3.82 -10.21
CA GLU A 68 22.63 -4.63 -9.26
C GLU A 68 21.76 -5.47 -8.33
N PHE A 69 20.59 -4.95 -7.91
CA PHE A 69 19.67 -5.70 -7.06
C PHE A 69 19.04 -6.87 -7.83
N TYR A 70 18.67 -6.65 -9.09
CA TYR A 70 18.15 -7.72 -9.95
C TYR A 70 19.16 -8.86 -10.12
N GLN A 71 20.41 -8.53 -10.42
CA GLN A 71 21.45 -9.54 -10.66
C GLN A 71 21.85 -10.30 -9.39
N LYS A 72 21.90 -9.63 -8.25
CA LYS A 72 22.36 -10.23 -6.99
C LYS A 72 21.27 -11.01 -6.25
N TYR A 73 20.00 -10.64 -6.41
CA TYR A 73 18.89 -11.18 -5.60
C TYR A 73 17.68 -11.61 -6.46
N PRO A 74 17.86 -12.53 -7.42
CA PRO A 74 16.77 -12.98 -8.29
C PRO A 74 15.60 -13.61 -7.51
N GLU A 75 15.86 -14.25 -6.37
CA GLU A 75 14.82 -14.79 -5.50
C GLU A 75 13.95 -13.71 -4.86
N LEU A 76 14.53 -12.55 -4.52
CA LEU A 76 13.76 -11.42 -3.98
C LEU A 76 12.95 -10.72 -5.05
N VAL A 77 13.45 -10.71 -6.30
CA VAL A 77 12.69 -10.25 -7.46
C VAL A 77 11.45 -11.11 -7.66
N GLN A 78 11.60 -12.44 -7.68
CA GLN A 78 10.46 -13.36 -7.81
C GLN A 78 9.50 -13.22 -6.64
N PHE A 79 10.02 -13.06 -5.41
CA PHE A 79 9.20 -12.82 -4.25
C PHE A 79 8.36 -11.53 -4.42
N HIS A 80 8.97 -10.44 -4.88
CA HIS A 80 8.28 -9.18 -5.14
C HIS A 80 7.18 -9.33 -6.19
N GLN A 81 7.47 -9.97 -7.33
CA GLN A 81 6.48 -10.24 -8.37
C GLN A 81 5.30 -11.08 -7.87
N SER A 82 5.57 -12.04 -6.97
CA SER A 82 4.50 -12.83 -6.34
C SER A 82 3.61 -12.00 -5.40
N ARG A 83 4.11 -10.88 -4.88
CA ARG A 83 3.37 -9.91 -4.07
C ARG A 83 2.57 -8.97 -4.96
N GLU A 84 3.13 -8.53 -6.09
CA GLU A 84 2.39 -7.77 -7.12
C GLU A 84 1.18 -8.55 -7.62
N ALA A 85 1.37 -9.82 -8.00
CA ALA A 85 0.28 -10.68 -8.47
C ALA A 85 -0.83 -10.88 -7.42
N ARG A 86 -0.46 -10.96 -6.14
CA ARG A 86 -1.43 -11.07 -5.02
C ARG A 86 -2.03 -9.72 -4.61
N GLY A 87 -1.44 -8.61 -5.04
CA GLY A 87 -1.90 -7.27 -4.71
C GLY A 87 -3.34 -7.07 -5.14
N SER A 88 -3.66 -7.42 -6.39
CA SER A 88 -5.00 -7.27 -6.97
C SER A 88 -6.11 -7.92 -6.11
N GLU A 89 -5.88 -9.10 -5.55
CA GLU A 89 -6.85 -9.78 -4.67
C GLU A 89 -7.07 -9.05 -3.33
N ILE A 90 -6.01 -8.50 -2.73
CA ILE A 90 -6.11 -7.73 -1.48
C ILE A 90 -6.95 -6.47 -1.69
N ILE A 91 -6.78 -5.84 -2.85
CA ILE A 91 -7.46 -4.60 -3.20
C ILE A 91 -8.94 -4.84 -3.49
N GLU A 92 -9.27 -5.89 -4.24
CA GLU A 92 -10.68 -6.22 -4.49
C GLU A 92 -11.44 -6.39 -3.17
N ASN A 93 -10.84 -7.08 -2.20
CA ASN A 93 -11.39 -7.21 -0.85
C ASN A 93 -11.51 -5.87 -0.12
N ASN A 94 -10.53 -4.97 -0.25
CA ASN A 94 -10.59 -3.63 0.34
C ASN A 94 -11.70 -2.78 -0.28
N ILE A 95 -11.84 -2.79 -1.61
CA ILE A 95 -12.90 -2.06 -2.33
C ILE A 95 -14.28 -2.58 -1.90
N GLN A 96 -14.47 -3.89 -1.78
CA GLN A 96 -15.73 -4.46 -1.29
C GLN A 96 -16.03 -4.05 0.17
N THR A 97 -15.00 -4.01 1.01
CA THR A 97 -15.13 -3.53 2.39
C THR A 97 -15.56 -2.06 2.44
N LEU A 98 -14.96 -1.21 1.60
CA LEU A 98 -15.35 0.21 1.49
C LEU A 98 -16.78 0.38 1.00
N LYS A 99 -17.17 -0.36 -0.05
CA LYS A 99 -18.53 -0.32 -0.56
C LYS A 99 -19.53 -0.65 0.55
N THR A 100 -19.23 -1.68 1.35
CA THR A 100 -20.05 -2.05 2.51
C THR A 100 -20.13 -0.93 3.54
N ILE A 101 -19.02 -0.25 3.85
CA ILE A 101 -19.01 0.89 4.79
C ILE A 101 -19.87 2.03 4.25
N ILE A 102 -19.77 2.34 2.96
CA ILE A 102 -20.54 3.41 2.30
C ILE A 102 -22.03 3.09 2.34
N ASP A 103 -22.41 1.86 1.97
CA ASP A 103 -23.80 1.40 1.98
C ASP A 103 -24.40 1.53 3.39
N VAL A 104 -23.67 1.11 4.43
CA VAL A 104 -24.10 1.26 5.83
C VAL A 104 -24.30 2.73 6.22
N LEU A 105 -23.46 3.64 5.75
CA LEU A 105 -23.57 5.06 6.06
C LEU A 105 -24.74 5.73 5.35
N PHE A 106 -25.02 5.36 4.10
CA PHE A 106 -26.22 5.83 3.39
C PHE A 106 -27.49 5.31 4.06
N ASP A 107 -27.55 4.03 4.38
CA ASP A 107 -28.68 3.42 5.11
C ASP A 107 -28.93 4.11 6.46
N LEU A 108 -27.86 4.48 7.18
CA LEU A 108 -27.98 5.23 8.42
C LEU A 108 -28.50 6.63 8.15
N LYS A 109 -27.97 7.36 7.16
CA LYS A 109 -28.45 8.71 6.81
C LYS A 109 -29.94 8.71 6.48
N ASP A 110 -30.43 7.74 5.70
CA ASP A 110 -31.84 7.63 5.31
C ASP A 110 -32.77 7.24 6.47
N LYS A 111 -32.23 6.66 7.54
CA LYS A 111 -32.99 6.32 8.75
C LYS A 111 -33.02 7.42 9.81
N ILE A 112 -32.06 8.35 9.77
CA ILE A 112 -31.91 9.41 10.78
C ILE A 112 -32.37 10.78 10.23
N GLY A 113 -32.45 10.94 8.90
CA GLY A 113 -33.05 12.07 8.21
C GLY A 113 -34.54 11.89 7.98
#